data_AF-Q9VZ24-F1
#
_entry.id   AF-Q9VZ24-F1
#
_cell.length_a   1.000
_cell.length_b   1.000
_cell.length_c   1.000
_cell.angle_alpha   90.00
_cell.angle_beta   90.00
_cell.angle_gamma   90.00
#
_symmetry.space_group_name_H-M   'P 1'
#
loop_
_entity.id
_entity.type
_entity.pdbx_description
1 polymer ?
#
loop_
_entity_poly.entity_id
_entity_poly.type
_entity_poly.pdbx_seq_one_letter_code
_entity_poly.pdbx_strand_id
1 'polypeptide(L)'
;MHNRCGSIWLLAAVLLLLALLLPQALLPTVDAASEPVCSYRNSEDETIFLKYLPLLRRGQDYVDFGKDGKCLKRAICTDTFKTIVEDCGQQKVTCGNKDRFTGVFPACCLKCP
;
A
#
# COMPACT_ATOMS: atom_id res chain seq x y z
N MET A 1 -14.80 -58.27 37.47
CA MET A 1 -15.40 -56.91 37.34
C MET A 1 -14.38 -55.81 37.69
N HIS A 2 -13.22 -55.69 37.03
CA HIS A 2 -12.22 -54.67 37.45
C HIS A 2 -11.44 -53.90 36.36
N ASN A 3 -11.60 -54.14 35.04
CA ASN A 3 -10.82 -53.41 34.01
C ASN A 3 -11.62 -52.52 33.05
N ARG A 4 -12.95 -52.45 33.16
CA ARG A 4 -13.76 -51.62 32.24
C ARG A 4 -13.69 -50.12 32.54
N CYS A 5 -13.41 -49.73 33.79
CA CYS A 5 -13.40 -48.31 34.18
C CYS A 5 -12.19 -47.58 33.55
N GLY A 6 -10.97 -48.10 33.71
CA GLY A 6 -9.74 -47.44 33.20
C GLY A 6 -9.70 -47.25 31.68
N SER A 7 -10.32 -48.16 30.92
CA SER A 7 -10.34 -48.08 29.46
C SER A 7 -11.17 -46.89 28.94
N ILE A 8 -12.25 -46.51 29.62
CA ILE A 8 -13.12 -45.39 29.20
C ILE A 8 -12.39 -44.06 29.42
N TRP A 9 -11.69 -43.91 30.55
CA TRP A 9 -10.93 -42.69 30.86
C TRP A 9 -9.75 -42.47 29.90
N LEU A 10 -9.05 -43.54 29.50
CA LEU A 10 -7.98 -43.46 28.51
C LEU A 10 -8.50 -43.01 27.14
N LEU A 11 -9.65 -43.54 26.70
CA LEU A 11 -10.27 -43.12 25.43
C LEU A 11 -10.70 -41.64 25.47
N ALA A 12 -11.29 -41.20 26.58
CA ALA A 12 -11.69 -39.81 26.76
C ALA A 12 -10.48 -38.84 26.72
N ALA A 13 -9.36 -39.21 27.36
CA ALA A 13 -8.14 -38.41 27.35
C ALA A 13 -7.52 -38.31 25.94
N VAL A 14 -7.47 -39.41 25.19
CA VAL A 14 -6.98 -39.41 23.80
C VAL A 14 -7.87 -38.57 22.89
N LEU A 15 -9.20 -38.68 23.03
CA LEU A 15 -10.16 -37.87 22.27
C LEU A 15 -10.00 -36.37 22.57
N LEU A 16 -9.79 -35.99 23.84
CA LEU A 16 -9.57 -34.60 24.23
C LEU A 16 -8.25 -34.04 23.65
N LEU A 17 -7.17 -34.83 23.69
CA LEU A 17 -5.88 -34.45 23.10
C LEU A 17 -5.98 -34.27 21.58
N LEU A 18 -6.70 -35.16 20.89
CA LEU A 18 -6.95 -35.05 19.46
C LEU A 18 -7.78 -33.81 19.13
N ALA A 19 -8.79 -33.51 19.97
CA ALA A 19 -9.62 -32.31 19.84
C ALA A 19 -8.86 -31.00 20.09
N LEU A 20 -7.80 -31.01 20.90
CA LEU A 20 -6.94 -29.84 21.16
C LEU A 20 -5.88 -29.61 20.07
N LEU A 21 -5.45 -30.66 19.37
CA LEU A 21 -4.48 -30.57 18.26
C LEU A 21 -5.15 -30.15 16.94
N LEU A 22 -6.41 -30.54 16.71
CA LEU A 22 -7.16 -30.23 15.48
C LEU A 22 -7.25 -28.71 15.16
N PRO A 23 -7.51 -27.82 16.13
CA PRO A 23 -7.65 -26.39 15.88
C PRO A 23 -6.36 -25.76 15.35
N GLN A 24 -5.19 -26.22 15.78
CA GLN A 24 -3.91 -25.60 15.37
C GLN A 24 -3.57 -25.89 13.91
N ALA A 25 -3.99 -27.02 13.36
CA ALA A 25 -3.85 -27.34 11.94
C ALA A 25 -4.86 -26.58 11.05
N LEU A 26 -5.94 -26.07 11.65
CA LEU A 26 -7.03 -25.36 10.96
C LEU A 26 -6.97 -23.85 11.11
N LEU A 27 -6.10 -23.31 11.97
CA LEU A 27 -5.87 -21.87 11.99
C LEU A 27 -5.25 -21.50 10.65
N PRO A 28 -5.98 -20.77 9.76
CA PRO A 28 -5.34 -20.23 8.59
C PRO A 28 -4.19 -19.38 9.09
N THR A 29 -2.97 -19.73 8.70
CA THR A 29 -1.87 -18.79 8.77
C THR A 29 -2.38 -17.58 8.00
N VAL A 30 -2.75 -16.53 8.72
CA VAL A 30 -3.01 -15.23 8.10
C VAL A 30 -1.65 -14.86 7.56
N ASP A 31 -1.36 -15.30 6.33
CA ASP A 31 -0.41 -14.61 5.48
C ASP A 31 -0.90 -13.18 5.55
N ALA A 32 -0.16 -12.36 6.30
CA ALA A 32 -0.39 -10.95 6.36
C ALA A 32 -0.16 -10.47 4.93
N ALA A 33 -1.23 -10.55 4.11
CA ALA A 33 -1.22 -10.15 2.73
C ALA A 33 -0.79 -8.69 2.79
N SER A 34 0.45 -8.45 2.37
CA SER A 34 1.03 -7.11 2.42
C SER A 34 0.14 -6.23 1.56
N GLU A 35 -0.33 -5.13 2.14
CA GLU A 35 -1.18 -4.20 1.41
C GLU A 35 -0.44 -3.77 0.15
N PRO A 36 -1.03 -3.92 -1.05
CA PRO A 36 -0.36 -3.58 -2.29
C PRO A 36 -0.02 -2.08 -2.34
N VAL A 37 1.25 -1.78 -2.61
CA VAL A 37 1.82 -0.43 -2.62
C VAL A 37 2.53 -0.15 -3.93
N CYS A 38 2.41 1.08 -4.43
CA CYS A 38 3.24 1.60 -5.49
C CYS A 38 4.56 2.12 -4.91
N SER A 39 5.63 2.12 -5.71
CA SER A 39 6.91 2.73 -5.35
C SER A 39 7.39 3.70 -6.42
N TYR A 40 8.08 4.75 -5.99
CA TYR A 40 8.70 5.76 -6.84
C TYR A 40 10.07 6.12 -6.26
N ARG A 41 11.10 6.25 -7.10
CA ARG A 41 12.41 6.80 -6.70
C ARG A 41 12.44 8.28 -7.03
N ASN A 42 12.61 9.14 -6.03
CA ASN A 42 12.67 10.58 -6.25
C ASN A 42 14.06 11.03 -6.75
N SER A 43 14.18 12.32 -7.04
CA SER A 43 15.43 12.93 -7.50
C SER A 43 16.59 12.89 -6.49
N GLU A 44 16.31 12.56 -5.23
CA GLU A 44 17.28 12.37 -4.14
C GLU A 44 17.60 10.88 -3.89
N ASP A 45 17.16 9.99 -4.78
CA ASP A 45 17.28 8.52 -4.68
C ASP A 45 16.55 7.90 -3.47
N GLU A 46 15.60 8.60 -2.87
CA GLU A 46 14.74 8.05 -1.83
C GLU A 46 13.58 7.23 -2.43
N THR A 47 13.20 6.15 -1.76
CA THR A 47 12.01 5.37 -2.14
C THR A 47 10.77 5.93 -1.47
N ILE A 48 9.84 6.42 -2.29
CA ILE A 48 8.53 6.89 -1.85
C ILE A 48 7.51 5.80 -2.11
N PHE A 49 6.79 5.40 -1.06
CA PHE A 49 5.69 4.44 -1.17
C PHE A 49 4.36 5.19 -1.27
N LEU A 50 3.56 4.83 -2.28
CA LEU A 50 2.27 5.44 -2.54
C LEU A 50 1.18 4.38 -2.48
N LYS A 51 0.00 4.79 -2.01
CA LYS A 51 -1.18 3.93 -1.95
C LYS A 51 -2.24 4.36 -2.94
N TYR A 52 -3.01 3.40 -3.41
CA TYR A 52 -4.33 3.69 -3.96
C TYR A 52 -5.35 3.65 -2.82
N LEU A 53 -6.27 4.62 -2.78
CA LEU A 53 -7.31 4.73 -1.75
C LEU A 53 -8.65 4.29 -2.35
N PRO A 54 -9.10 3.03 -2.16
CA PRO A 54 -10.26 2.48 -2.88
C PRO A 54 -11.56 3.20 -2.54
N LEU A 55 -11.73 3.61 -1.28
CA LEU A 55 -12.92 4.34 -0.81
C LEU A 55 -13.08 5.71 -1.47
N LEU A 56 -11.96 6.34 -1.86
CA LEU A 56 -11.95 7.63 -2.56
C LEU A 56 -11.81 7.49 -4.07
N ARG A 57 -11.62 6.25 -4.57
CA ARG A 57 -11.26 5.92 -5.95
C ARG A 57 -10.12 6.78 -6.49
N ARG A 58 -9.12 7.05 -5.65
CA ARG A 58 -8.04 7.99 -5.95
C ARG A 58 -6.68 7.43 -5.54
N GLY A 59 -5.70 7.59 -6.42
CA GLY A 59 -4.29 7.38 -6.11
C GLY A 59 -3.74 8.48 -5.23
N GLN A 60 -2.97 8.12 -4.20
CA GLN A 60 -2.07 9.06 -3.57
C GLN A 60 -1.04 9.51 -4.60
N ASP A 61 -0.78 10.81 -4.65
CA ASP A 61 0.25 11.40 -5.48
C ASP A 61 1.40 11.95 -4.65
N TYR A 62 2.57 12.02 -5.27
CA TYR A 62 3.78 12.62 -4.72
C TYR A 62 4.41 13.52 -5.77
N VAL A 63 4.77 14.74 -5.36
CA VAL A 63 5.41 15.74 -6.23
C VAL A 63 6.89 15.79 -5.88
N ASP A 64 7.73 15.45 -6.84
CA ASP A 64 9.19 15.45 -6.74
C ASP A 64 9.73 16.85 -7.04
N PHE A 65 10.40 17.47 -6.08
CA PHE A 65 10.92 18.83 -6.19
C PHE A 65 12.40 18.85 -6.53
N GLY A 66 12.77 19.73 -7.45
CA GLY A 66 14.15 20.08 -7.70
C GLY A 66 14.68 21.06 -6.67
N LYS A 67 16.01 21.17 -6.59
CA LYS A 67 16.71 22.08 -5.67
C LYS A 67 16.40 23.56 -5.91
N ASP A 68 15.91 23.91 -7.09
CA ASP A 68 15.49 25.28 -7.42
C ASP A 68 14.08 25.60 -6.91
N GLY A 69 13.41 24.68 -6.23
CA GLY A 69 12.05 24.82 -5.69
C GLY A 69 10.93 24.66 -6.72
N LYS A 70 11.24 24.28 -7.96
CA LYS A 70 10.23 23.81 -8.93
C LYS A 70 9.99 22.33 -8.74
N CYS A 71 8.81 21.84 -9.09
CA CYS A 71 8.63 20.41 -9.24
C CYS A 71 9.21 19.93 -10.57
N LEU A 72 9.69 18.69 -10.57
CA LEU A 72 10.24 17.98 -11.73
C LEU A 72 9.19 17.02 -12.29
N LYS A 73 8.57 16.24 -11.39
CA LYS A 73 7.66 15.16 -11.74
C LYS A 73 6.57 14.99 -10.69
N ARG A 74 5.48 14.36 -11.07
CA ARG A 74 4.46 13.83 -10.16
C ARG A 74 4.32 12.33 -10.36
N ALA A 75 4.40 11.56 -9.27
CA ALA A 75 4.11 10.14 -9.26
C ALA A 75 2.71 9.89 -8.69
N ILE A 76 1.94 8.99 -9.29
CA ILE A 76 0.56 8.66 -8.87
C ILE A 76 0.43 7.14 -8.82
N CYS A 77 -0.17 6.62 -7.75
CA CYS A 77 -0.50 5.19 -7.65
C CYS A 77 -1.87 4.88 -8.27
N THR A 78 -1.94 3.99 -9.25
CA THR A 78 -3.20 3.59 -9.88
C THR A 78 -3.96 2.54 -9.06
N ASP A 79 -5.22 2.32 -9.43
CA ASP A 79 -6.07 1.23 -8.91
C ASP A 79 -5.51 -0.18 -9.13
N THR A 80 -4.61 -0.33 -10.09
CA THR A 80 -3.86 -1.55 -10.40
C THR A 80 -2.49 -1.62 -9.72
N PHE A 81 -2.22 -0.73 -8.77
CA PHE A 81 -0.95 -0.64 -8.04
C PHE A 81 0.25 -0.42 -8.96
N LYS A 82 0.06 0.35 -10.04
CA LYS A 82 1.13 0.83 -10.92
C LYS A 82 1.45 2.28 -10.63
N THR A 83 2.72 2.62 -10.62
CA THR A 83 3.17 4.01 -10.55
C THR A 83 3.10 4.63 -11.95
N ILE A 84 2.30 5.69 -12.12
CA ILE A 84 2.36 6.57 -13.29
C ILE A 84 3.20 7.79 -12.91
N VAL A 85 4.10 8.21 -13.80
CA VAL A 85 4.94 9.39 -13.61
C VAL A 85 4.63 10.42 -14.68
N GLU A 86 4.26 11.61 -14.25
CA GLU A 86 4.03 12.77 -15.11
C GLU A 86 5.20 13.74 -14.99
N ASP A 87 5.82 14.09 -16.11
CA ASP A 87 6.95 15.00 -16.16
C ASP A 87 6.51 16.44 -16.40
N CYS A 88 7.10 17.40 -15.68
CA CYS A 88 6.83 18.82 -15.86
C CYS A 88 7.11 19.32 -17.29
N GLY A 89 8.08 18.73 -17.99
CA GLY A 89 8.40 19.05 -19.39
C GLY A 89 7.26 18.73 -20.38
N GLN A 90 6.29 17.89 -19.98
CA GLN A 90 5.10 17.58 -20.77
C GLN A 90 3.91 18.48 -20.43
N GLN A 91 4.02 19.33 -19.40
CA GLN A 91 2.93 20.15 -18.91
C GLN A 91 2.96 21.55 -19.54
N LYS A 92 1.82 21.99 -20.08
CA LYS A 92 1.68 23.32 -20.70
C LYS A 92 1.24 24.39 -19.68
N VAL A 93 2.08 24.60 -18.67
CA VAL A 93 1.86 25.64 -17.65
C VAL A 93 2.69 26.88 -17.99
N THR A 94 2.10 28.04 -17.77
CA THR A 94 2.66 29.38 -18.00
C THR A 94 2.22 30.28 -16.86
N CYS A 95 2.84 31.46 -16.70
CA CYS A 95 2.38 32.41 -15.69
C CYS A 95 0.97 32.96 -15.94
N GLY A 96 0.50 32.94 -17.20
CA GLY A 96 -0.84 33.40 -17.55
C GLY A 96 -1.96 32.36 -17.37
N ASN A 97 -1.62 31.10 -17.06
CA ASN A 97 -2.63 30.06 -16.83
C ASN A 97 -2.41 29.23 -15.55
N LYS A 98 -1.40 29.57 -14.73
CA LYS A 98 -1.04 28.82 -13.52
C LYS A 98 -2.19 28.73 -12.52
N ASP A 99 -2.98 29.79 -12.42
CA ASP A 99 -4.19 29.93 -11.60
C ASP A 99 -5.33 28.98 -12.00
N ARG A 100 -5.32 28.44 -13.22
CA ARG A 100 -6.33 27.47 -13.70
C ARG A 100 -6.14 26.07 -13.12
N PHE A 101 -4.95 25.77 -12.61
CA PHE A 101 -4.65 24.46 -12.04
C PHE A 101 -4.93 24.47 -10.55
N THR A 102 -5.81 23.58 -10.10
CA THR A 102 -6.04 23.39 -8.66
C THR A 102 -4.98 22.44 -8.09
N GLY A 103 -4.43 22.81 -6.93
CA GLY A 103 -3.38 22.03 -6.27
C GLY A 103 -1.96 22.44 -6.63
N VAL A 104 -1.00 21.57 -6.30
CA VAL A 104 0.44 21.86 -6.41
C VAL A 104 0.96 21.62 -7.83
N PHE A 105 0.64 20.47 -8.43
CA PHE A 105 1.05 20.10 -9.78
C PHE A 105 -0.09 20.32 -10.79
N PRO A 106 0.19 20.82 -12.01
CA PRO A 106 1.50 21.19 -12.55
C PRO A 106 1.92 22.65 -12.26
N ALA A 107 1.19 23.39 -11.41
CA ALA A 107 1.47 24.79 -11.10
C ALA A 107 2.90 25.04 -10.55
N CYS A 108 3.48 24.06 -9.87
CA CYS A 108 4.86 24.07 -9.37
C CYS A 108 5.95 23.87 -10.44
N CYS A 109 5.60 23.51 -11.69
CA CYS A 109 6.58 23.22 -12.74
C CYS A 109 7.36 24.47 -13.21
N LEU A 110 6.85 25.67 -12.89
CA LEU A 110 7.57 26.93 -13.12
C LEU A 110 7.41 27.92 -11.96
N LYS A 111 8.35 28.87 -11.91
CA LYS A 111 8.30 30.05 -11.07
C LYS A 111 7.89 31.25 -11.92
N CYS A 112 6.98 32.07 -11.37
CA CYS A 112 6.61 33.33 -11.96
C CYS A 112 7.30 34.46 -11.18
N PRO A 113 7.72 35.53 -11.86
CA PRO A 113 8.25 36.72 -11.20
C PRO A 113 7.20 37.39 -10.30
#